data_AF-A0A1R1LDW7-F1
#
_entry.id   AF-A0A1R1LDW7-F1
#
_cell.length_a   1.000
_cell.length_b   1.000
_cell.length_c   1.000
_cell.angle_alpha   90.00
_cell.angle_beta   90.00
_cell.angle_gamma   90.00
#
_symmetry.space_group_name_H-M   'P 1'
#
loop_
_entity.id
_entity.type
_entity.pdbx_description
1 polymer ?
#
loop_
_entity_poly.entity_id
_entity_poly.type
_entity_poly.pdbx_seq_one_letter_code
_entity_poly.pdbx_strand_id
1 'polypeptide(L)'
;MPEKQVIERLEALVQVDKRVNHALAELDKGRDDLREVKSQLKALKSLDPERLKKNLAESKKKIATKNDEIKLQKKELAKLRKELREVKAELSASSGETNAFYTSSCKQWELFTTGFKFSTEKATSNTSRVRCLNRETGTSVIASALNEGKVSWSDDIGVPNEVSEKAAEYIAENGLSTSRS
;
A
#
# COMPACT_ATOMS: atom_id res chain seq x y z
N MET A 1 68.17 51.58 -61.16
CA MET A 1 66.88 51.13 -60.54
C MET A 1 66.54 49.64 -60.72
N PRO A 2 67.43 48.67 -61.08
CA PRO A 2 67.06 47.25 -61.18
C PRO A 2 67.02 46.51 -59.83
N GLU A 3 67.77 46.96 -58.81
CA GLU A 3 67.87 46.28 -57.52
C GLU A 3 66.55 46.29 -56.71
N LYS A 4 65.75 47.36 -56.81
CA LYS A 4 64.46 47.46 -56.11
C LYS A 4 63.45 46.39 -56.59
N GLN A 5 63.42 46.10 -57.89
CA GLN A 5 62.53 45.09 -58.46
C GLN A 5 62.92 43.66 -58.04
N VAL A 6 64.21 43.42 -57.81
CA VAL A 6 64.70 42.11 -57.32
C VAL A 6 64.31 41.91 -55.87
N ILE A 7 64.44 42.95 -55.03
CA ILE A 7 64.04 42.91 -53.62
C ILE A 7 62.53 42.66 -53.49
N GLU A 8 61.70 43.37 -54.26
CA GLU A 8 60.23 43.21 -54.24
C GLU A 8 59.79 41.78 -54.63
N ARG A 9 60.48 41.17 -55.62
CA ARG A 9 60.24 39.76 -55.99
C ARG A 9 60.64 38.78 -54.90
N LEU A 10 61.75 39.03 -54.21
CA LEU A 10 62.19 38.21 -53.08
C LEU A 10 61.22 38.30 -51.92
N GLU A 11 60.71 39.49 -51.61
CA GLU A 11 59.69 39.70 -50.58
C GLU A 11 58.38 38.95 -50.92
N ALA A 12 57.95 38.99 -52.18
CA ALA A 12 56.79 38.24 -52.64
C ALA A 12 56.98 36.72 -52.50
N LEU A 13 58.16 36.19 -52.82
CA LEU A 13 58.48 34.77 -52.64
C LEU A 13 58.47 34.36 -51.15
N VAL A 14 59.00 35.19 -50.26
CA VAL A 14 58.95 34.96 -48.81
C VAL A 14 57.51 34.95 -48.29
N GLN A 15 56.64 35.81 -48.81
CA GLN A 15 55.21 35.80 -48.45
C GLN A 15 54.49 34.54 -48.94
N VAL A 16 54.83 34.06 -50.14
CA VAL A 16 54.31 32.79 -50.65
C VAL A 16 54.79 31.63 -49.77
N ASP A 17 56.07 31.57 -49.42
CA ASP A 17 56.63 30.51 -48.58
C ASP A 17 55.99 30.48 -47.18
N LYS A 18 55.75 31.66 -46.57
CA LYS A 18 54.99 31.76 -45.31
C LYS A 18 53.58 31.21 -45.42
N ARG A 19 52.87 31.51 -46.52
CA ARG A 19 51.51 31.00 -46.76
C ARG A 19 51.51 29.49 -47.00
N VAL A 20 52.50 28.97 -47.73
CA VAL A 20 52.66 27.53 -47.97
C VAL A 20 52.93 26.81 -46.65
N ASN A 21 53.86 27.30 -45.84
CA ASN A 21 54.17 26.72 -44.53
C ASN A 21 52.96 26.76 -43.58
N HIS A 22 52.20 27.85 -43.58
CA HIS A 22 50.96 27.93 -42.82
C HIS A 22 49.91 26.94 -43.31
N ALA A 23 49.71 26.82 -44.63
CA ALA A 23 48.78 25.87 -45.21
C ALA A 23 49.18 24.41 -44.92
N LEU A 24 50.47 24.10 -44.94
CA LEU A 24 50.99 22.78 -44.57
C LEU A 24 50.73 22.46 -43.09
N ALA A 25 50.96 23.43 -42.19
CA ALA A 25 50.67 23.25 -40.76
C ALA A 25 49.17 23.01 -40.50
N GLU A 26 48.28 23.75 -41.17
CA GLU A 26 46.83 23.54 -41.07
C GLU A 26 46.40 22.18 -41.68
N LEU A 27 47.06 21.74 -42.75
CA LEU A 27 46.80 20.43 -43.35
C LEU A 27 47.22 19.30 -42.40
N ASP A 28 48.39 19.41 -41.78
CA ASP A 28 48.86 18.42 -40.80
C ASP A 28 47.95 18.38 -39.57
N LYS A 29 47.54 19.54 -39.05
CA LYS A 29 46.54 19.62 -37.99
C LYS A 29 45.21 18.98 -38.39
N GLY A 30 44.71 19.28 -39.59
CA GLY A 30 43.49 18.67 -40.11
C GLY A 30 43.59 17.14 -40.29
N ARG A 31 44.78 16.61 -40.58
CA ARG A 31 45.02 15.15 -40.63
C ARG A 31 44.96 14.52 -39.23
N ASP A 32 45.53 15.18 -38.23
CA ASP A 32 45.50 14.70 -36.85
C ASP A 32 44.08 14.74 -36.28
N ASP A 33 43.34 15.83 -36.49
CA ASP A 33 41.93 15.94 -36.10
C ASP A 33 41.08 14.83 -36.75
N LEU A 34 41.29 14.57 -38.04
CA LEU A 34 40.58 13.52 -38.77
C LEU A 34 40.93 12.12 -38.24
N ARG A 35 42.18 11.89 -37.83
CA ARG A 35 42.60 10.64 -37.17
C ARG A 35 41.92 10.48 -35.82
N GLU A 36 41.85 11.55 -35.03
CA GLU A 36 41.19 11.54 -33.73
C GLU A 36 39.69 11.23 -33.87
N VAL A 37 38.97 11.94 -34.74
CA VAL A 37 37.53 11.71 -34.99
C VAL A 37 37.27 10.28 -35.47
N LYS A 38 38.12 9.72 -36.34
CA LYS A 38 38.01 8.31 -36.76
C LYS A 38 38.18 7.34 -35.60
N SER A 39 39.11 7.62 -34.68
CA SER A 39 39.32 6.80 -33.48
C SER A 39 38.10 6.84 -32.55
N GLN A 40 37.54 8.04 -32.32
CA GLN A 40 36.35 8.25 -31.51
C GLN A 40 35.12 7.56 -32.14
N LEU A 41 34.95 7.65 -33.46
CA LEU A 41 33.87 6.98 -34.17
C LEU A 41 33.98 5.45 -34.07
N LYS A 42 35.20 4.89 -34.14
CA LYS A 42 35.43 3.45 -33.95
C LYS A 42 35.08 3.03 -32.53
N ALA A 43 35.47 3.81 -31.52
CA ALA A 43 35.10 3.58 -30.13
C ALA A 43 33.57 3.62 -29.94
N LEU A 44 32.88 4.62 -30.50
CA LEU A 44 31.42 4.73 -30.42
C LEU A 44 30.70 3.57 -31.13
N LYS A 45 31.18 3.13 -32.29
CA LYS A 45 30.61 1.96 -32.98
C LYS A 45 30.83 0.67 -32.20
N SER A 46 31.96 0.55 -31.49
CA SER A 46 32.22 -0.63 -30.64
C SER A 46 31.25 -0.75 -29.46
N LEU A 47 30.61 0.34 -29.05
CA LEU A 47 29.54 0.34 -28.04
C LEU A 47 28.20 -0.20 -28.57
N ASP A 48 28.10 -0.55 -29.85
CA ASP A 48 26.92 -1.15 -30.50
C ASP A 48 25.61 -0.41 -30.13
N PRO A 49 25.43 0.83 -30.63
CA PRO A 49 24.30 1.67 -30.28
C PRO A 49 22.94 1.04 -30.65
N GLU A 50 22.89 0.14 -31.63
CA GLU A 50 21.68 -0.60 -32.00
C GLU A 50 21.31 -1.62 -30.93
N ARG A 51 22.28 -2.39 -30.45
CA ARG A 51 22.07 -3.31 -29.32
C ARG A 51 21.63 -2.58 -28.06
N LEU A 52 22.23 -1.41 -27.77
CA LEU A 52 21.81 -0.59 -26.63
C LEU A 52 20.36 -0.09 -26.77
N LYS A 53 19.96 0.38 -27.96
CA LYS A 53 18.57 0.76 -28.24
C LYS A 53 17.60 -0.41 -28.07
N LYS A 54 17.97 -1.60 -28.56
CA LYS A 54 17.15 -2.81 -28.41
C LYS A 54 16.98 -3.20 -26.94
N ASN A 55 18.07 -3.24 -26.18
CA ASN A 55 18.05 -3.54 -24.75
C ASN A 55 17.20 -2.53 -23.96
N LEU A 56 17.28 -1.24 -24.32
CA LEU A 56 16.46 -0.20 -23.70
C LEU A 56 14.97 -0.42 -24.00
N ALA A 57 14.61 -0.74 -25.25
CA ALA A 57 13.24 -1.02 -25.64
C ALA A 57 12.68 -2.25 -24.91
N GLU A 58 13.46 -3.34 -24.83
CA GLU A 58 13.11 -4.54 -24.08
C GLU A 58 12.94 -4.26 -22.58
N SER A 59 13.84 -3.48 -21.99
CA SER A 59 13.76 -3.09 -20.58
C SER A 59 12.52 -2.24 -20.30
N LYS A 60 12.18 -1.30 -21.18
CA LYS A 60 10.94 -0.51 -21.07
C LYS A 60 9.70 -1.39 -21.12
N LYS A 61 9.65 -2.37 -22.03
CA LYS A 61 8.55 -3.35 -22.09
C LYS A 61 8.45 -4.16 -20.80
N LYS A 62 9.56 -4.70 -20.29
CA LYS A 62 9.60 -5.43 -19.02
C LYS A 62 9.10 -4.59 -17.83
N ILE A 63 9.49 -3.32 -17.77
CA ILE A 63 9.04 -2.39 -16.72
C ILE A 63 7.52 -2.16 -16.83
N ALA A 64 6.99 -1.95 -18.04
CA ALA A 64 5.55 -1.78 -18.23
C ALA A 64 4.77 -3.01 -17.76
N THR A 65 5.18 -4.21 -18.16
CA THR A 65 4.55 -5.47 -17.73
C THR A 65 4.58 -5.64 -16.21
N LYS A 66 5.75 -5.43 -15.57
CA LYS A 66 5.86 -5.51 -14.10
C LYS A 66 4.99 -4.48 -13.38
N ASN A 67 4.84 -3.28 -13.92
CA ASN A 67 3.96 -2.27 -13.33
C ASN A 67 2.50 -2.69 -13.36
N ASP A 68 2.05 -3.36 -14.42
CA ASP A 68 0.68 -3.86 -14.51
C ASP A 68 0.43 -5.06 -13.60
N GLU A 69 1.41 -5.96 -13.46
CA GLU A 69 1.38 -7.04 -12.45
C GLU A 69 1.27 -6.48 -11.02
N ILE A 70 2.07 -5.47 -10.67
CA ILE A 70 2.02 -4.82 -9.36
C ILE A 70 0.65 -4.18 -9.10
N LYS A 71 0.04 -3.55 -10.11
CA LYS A 71 -1.31 -2.98 -9.96
C LYS A 71 -2.35 -4.07 -9.70
N LEU A 72 -2.26 -5.22 -10.40
CA LEU A 72 -3.17 -6.34 -10.21
C LEU A 72 -3.02 -6.91 -8.78
N GLN A 73 -1.79 -7.19 -8.37
CA GLN A 73 -1.50 -7.70 -7.01
C GLN A 73 -1.99 -6.75 -5.92
N LYS A 74 -1.85 -5.43 -6.11
CA LYS A 74 -2.39 -4.43 -5.15
C LYS A 74 -3.91 -4.51 -5.02
N LYS A 75 -4.64 -4.72 -6.13
CA LYS A 75 -6.10 -4.88 -6.11
C LYS A 75 -6.51 -6.17 -5.39
N GLU A 76 -5.85 -7.28 -5.68
CA GLU A 76 -6.10 -8.57 -5.02
C GLU A 76 -5.81 -8.48 -3.52
N LEU A 77 -4.71 -7.86 -3.13
CA LEU A 77 -4.35 -7.66 -1.72
C LEU A 77 -5.41 -6.81 -0.99
N ALA A 78 -5.92 -5.76 -1.62
CA ALA A 78 -7.00 -4.95 -1.06
C ALA A 78 -8.30 -5.77 -0.86
N LYS A 79 -8.63 -6.65 -1.82
CA LYS A 79 -9.78 -7.57 -1.74
C LYS A 79 -9.61 -8.55 -0.59
N LEU A 80 -8.48 -9.24 -0.51
CA LEU A 80 -8.18 -10.20 0.56
C LEU A 80 -8.18 -9.55 1.95
N ARG A 81 -7.70 -8.30 2.07
CA ARG A 81 -7.79 -7.55 3.34
C ARG A 81 -9.23 -7.20 3.74
N LYS A 82 -10.13 -7.04 2.78
CA LYS A 82 -11.56 -6.82 3.07
C LYS A 82 -12.18 -8.12 3.55
N GLU A 83 -11.99 -9.21 2.82
CA GLU A 83 -12.48 -10.55 3.18
C GLU A 83 -11.96 -10.99 4.55
N LEU A 84 -10.67 -10.77 4.84
CA LEU A 84 -10.10 -11.09 6.15
C LEU A 84 -10.77 -10.32 7.29
N ARG A 85 -11.15 -9.05 7.06
CA ARG A 85 -11.87 -8.26 8.08
C ARG A 85 -13.28 -8.78 8.29
N GLU A 86 -13.96 -9.17 7.22
CA GLU A 86 -15.31 -9.75 7.27
C GLU A 86 -15.29 -11.08 8.03
N VAL A 87 -14.41 -12.01 7.67
CA VAL A 87 -14.26 -13.30 8.35
C VAL A 87 -13.87 -13.12 9.83
N LYS A 88 -13.00 -12.17 10.15
CA LYS A 88 -12.67 -11.88 11.56
C LYS A 88 -13.89 -11.35 12.34
N ALA A 89 -14.72 -10.52 11.73
CA ALA A 89 -15.94 -10.03 12.35
C ALA A 89 -16.94 -11.18 12.57
N GLU A 90 -17.11 -12.06 11.58
CA GLU A 90 -17.96 -13.25 11.69
C GLU A 90 -17.46 -14.21 12.77
N LEU A 91 -16.15 -14.49 12.81
CA LEU A 91 -15.55 -15.34 13.83
C LEU A 91 -15.71 -14.75 15.24
N SER A 92 -15.52 -13.44 15.39
CA SER A 92 -15.75 -12.75 16.66
C SER A 92 -17.21 -12.86 17.10
N ALA A 93 -18.16 -12.71 16.17
CA ALA A 93 -19.58 -12.86 16.47
C ALA A 93 -19.93 -14.29 16.87
N SER A 94 -19.41 -15.29 16.16
CA SER A 94 -19.70 -16.70 16.42
C SER A 94 -19.04 -17.23 17.71
N SER A 95 -17.79 -16.85 17.97
CA SER A 95 -17.05 -17.30 19.16
C SER A 95 -17.66 -16.81 20.48
N GLY A 96 -18.22 -15.60 20.49
CA GLY A 96 -18.94 -15.06 21.63
C GLY A 96 -20.21 -15.84 21.97
N GLU A 97 -20.89 -16.35 20.95
CA GLU A 97 -22.15 -17.10 21.11
C GLU A 97 -21.96 -18.54 21.58
N THR A 98 -20.77 -19.11 21.39
CA THR A 98 -20.45 -20.50 21.78
C THR A 98 -19.93 -20.66 23.20
N ASN A 99 -19.28 -19.65 23.77
CA ASN A 99 -18.65 -19.76 25.09
C ASN A 99 -19.39 -18.91 26.13
N ALA A 100 -20.01 -19.57 27.10
CA ALA A 100 -20.57 -18.88 28.25
C ALA A 100 -19.42 -18.27 29.06
N PHE A 101 -19.47 -16.96 29.30
CA PHE A 101 -18.49 -16.31 30.19
C PHE A 101 -18.88 -16.46 31.67
N TYR A 102 -20.12 -16.85 31.95
CA TYR A 102 -20.61 -17.11 33.28
C TYR A 102 -21.72 -18.17 33.27
N THR A 103 -21.72 -19.02 34.31
CA THR A 103 -22.76 -20.01 34.58
C THR A 103 -23.23 -19.83 36.01
N SER A 104 -24.55 -19.81 36.23
CA SER A 104 -25.12 -19.61 37.55
C SER A 104 -24.80 -20.74 38.53
N SER A 105 -24.89 -20.44 39.82
CA SER A 105 -24.78 -21.41 40.91
C SER A 105 -25.69 -22.63 40.74
N CYS A 106 -26.92 -22.42 40.25
CA CYS A 106 -27.88 -23.48 39.96
C CYS A 106 -27.66 -24.21 38.63
N LYS A 107 -26.63 -23.83 37.84
CA LYS A 107 -26.30 -24.39 36.51
C LYS A 107 -27.42 -24.30 35.45
N GLN A 108 -28.52 -23.62 35.78
CA GLN A 108 -29.65 -23.45 34.88
C GLN A 108 -29.46 -22.26 33.94
N TRP A 109 -28.68 -21.27 34.33
CA TRP A 109 -28.54 -20.02 33.58
C TRP A 109 -27.10 -19.83 33.11
N GLU A 110 -26.93 -19.46 31.85
CA GLU A 110 -25.63 -19.17 31.25
C GLU A 110 -25.67 -17.83 30.53
N LEU A 111 -24.58 -17.06 30.68
CA LEU A 111 -24.40 -15.77 30.02
C LEU A 111 -23.39 -15.88 28.89
N PHE A 112 -23.77 -15.37 27.73
CA PHE A 112 -22.96 -15.36 26.52
C PHE A 112 -22.78 -13.92 26.05
N THR A 113 -21.66 -13.68 25.38
CA THR A 113 -21.56 -12.47 24.57
C THR A 113 -22.29 -12.72 23.26
N THR A 114 -23.02 -11.73 22.76
CA THR A 114 -23.70 -11.83 21.48
C THR A 114 -23.45 -10.59 20.64
N GLY A 115 -23.30 -10.81 19.34
CA GLY A 115 -23.28 -9.76 18.33
C GLY A 115 -24.68 -9.35 17.86
N PHE A 116 -25.75 -9.92 18.45
CA PHE A 116 -27.13 -9.67 18.02
C PHE A 116 -27.51 -8.19 18.16
N LYS A 117 -27.99 -7.59 17.07
CA LYS A 117 -28.46 -6.21 17.01
C LYS A 117 -29.96 -6.19 16.75
N PHE A 118 -30.70 -5.34 17.45
CA PHE A 118 -32.11 -5.15 17.13
C PHE A 118 -32.23 -4.40 15.80
N SER A 119 -33.25 -4.72 15.01
CA SER A 119 -33.51 -4.05 13.73
C SER A 119 -33.73 -2.54 13.85
N THR A 120 -34.08 -2.07 15.06
CA THR A 120 -34.31 -0.67 15.42
C THR A 120 -33.04 0.10 15.79
N GLU A 121 -31.89 -0.56 15.91
CA GLU A 121 -30.65 0.09 16.34
C GLU A 121 -29.79 0.65 15.20
N LYS A 122 -29.20 1.83 15.44
CA LYS A 122 -28.25 2.44 14.50
C LYS A 122 -26.96 1.63 14.47
N ALA A 123 -26.42 1.39 13.27
CA ALA A 123 -25.26 0.55 12.99
C ALA A 123 -23.92 0.95 13.66
N THR A 124 -23.90 2.02 14.45
CA THR A 124 -22.68 2.75 14.83
C THR A 124 -22.00 2.27 16.11
N SER A 125 -22.63 1.47 16.98
CA SER A 125 -21.95 0.96 18.17
C SER A 125 -21.48 -0.49 17.99
N ASN A 126 -20.17 -0.67 18.13
CA ASN A 126 -19.51 -1.98 18.16
C ASN A 126 -19.62 -2.57 19.58
N THR A 127 -20.84 -2.65 20.09
CA THR A 127 -21.11 -2.95 21.49
C THR A 127 -21.44 -4.42 21.68
N SER A 128 -20.60 -5.08 22.48
CA SER A 128 -20.82 -6.43 22.97
C SER A 128 -22.06 -6.47 23.84
N ARG A 129 -23.03 -7.32 23.49
CA ARG A 129 -24.25 -7.52 24.26
C ARG A 129 -24.19 -8.81 25.05
N VAL A 130 -24.98 -8.88 26.11
CA VAL A 130 -25.10 -10.08 26.93
C VAL A 130 -26.42 -10.78 26.60
N ARG A 131 -26.34 -12.07 26.25
CA ARG A 131 -27.49 -12.96 26.13
C ARG A 131 -27.49 -13.89 27.34
N CYS A 132 -28.65 -14.03 27.96
CA CYS A 132 -28.92 -14.99 29.02
C CYS A 132 -29.71 -16.17 28.45
N LEU A 133 -29.26 -17.39 28.72
CA LEU A 133 -29.91 -18.63 28.28
C LEU A 133 -30.35 -19.43 29.51
N ASN A 134 -31.62 -19.82 29.55
CA ASN A 134 -32.13 -20.84 30.46
C ASN A 134 -31.92 -22.22 29.80
N ARG A 135 -31.09 -23.06 30.41
CA ARG A 135 -30.76 -24.40 29.91
C ARG A 135 -31.88 -25.42 30.09
N GLU A 136 -32.78 -25.19 31.04
CA GLU A 136 -33.89 -26.09 31.32
C GLU A 136 -35.02 -25.90 30.30
N THR A 137 -35.37 -24.65 29.99
CA THR A 137 -36.47 -24.33 29.07
C THR A 137 -36.01 -24.05 27.64
N GLY A 138 -34.72 -23.78 27.43
CA GLY A 138 -34.17 -23.32 26.14
C GLY A 138 -34.49 -21.86 25.82
N THR A 139 -35.14 -21.13 26.73
CA THR A 139 -35.51 -19.72 26.53
C THR A 139 -34.27 -18.84 26.64
N SER A 140 -34.09 -17.89 25.72
CA SER A 140 -33.01 -16.90 25.79
C SER A 140 -33.51 -15.47 25.70
N VAL A 141 -32.93 -14.59 26.49
CA VAL A 141 -33.21 -13.14 26.49
C VAL A 141 -31.93 -12.34 26.34
N ILE A 142 -32.04 -11.14 25.80
CA ILE A 142 -30.90 -10.25 25.57
C ILE A 142 -31.04 -9.05 26.49
N ALA A 143 -29.92 -8.62 27.07
CA ALA A 143 -29.84 -7.39 27.84
C ALA A 143 -30.20 -6.19 26.94
N SER A 144 -31.23 -5.44 27.29
CA SER A 144 -31.75 -4.30 26.52
C SER A 144 -31.10 -2.98 26.94
N ALA A 145 -30.92 -2.75 28.24
CA ALA A 145 -30.23 -1.58 28.78
C ALA A 145 -29.61 -1.83 30.17
N LEU A 146 -28.64 -0.99 30.54
CA LEU A 146 -28.07 -0.92 31.89
C LEU A 146 -28.49 0.41 32.54
N ASN A 147 -29.32 0.35 33.57
CA ASN A 147 -29.80 1.51 34.32
C ASN A 147 -29.34 1.39 35.77
N GLU A 148 -28.56 2.36 36.26
CA GLU A 148 -28.13 2.43 37.68
C GLU A 148 -27.49 1.13 38.21
N GLY A 149 -26.76 0.40 37.37
CA GLY A 149 -26.12 -0.87 37.74
C GLY A 149 -27.03 -2.09 37.67
N LYS A 150 -28.28 -1.95 37.22
CA LYS A 150 -29.21 -3.06 36.95
C LYS A 150 -29.42 -3.25 35.46
N VAL A 151 -29.27 -4.50 35.02
CA VAL A 151 -29.60 -4.90 33.64
C VAL A 151 -31.09 -5.04 33.50
N SER A 152 -31.63 -4.42 32.47
CA SER A 152 -32.97 -4.69 31.96
C SER A 152 -32.86 -5.72 30.84
N TRP A 153 -33.76 -6.70 30.87
CA TRP A 153 -33.83 -7.76 29.87
C TRP A 153 -34.91 -7.44 28.83
N SER A 154 -34.80 -8.01 27.62
CA SER A 154 -35.79 -7.84 26.56
C SER A 154 -37.17 -8.38 26.95
N ASP A 155 -37.20 -9.49 27.70
CA ASP A 155 -38.40 -10.16 28.14
C ASP A 155 -38.26 -10.54 29.62
N ASP A 156 -39.38 -10.47 30.34
CA ASP A 156 -39.44 -10.89 31.74
C ASP A 156 -39.63 -12.40 31.83
N ILE A 157 -38.51 -13.12 31.94
CA ILE A 157 -38.48 -14.58 32.06
C ILE A 157 -38.03 -15.05 33.46
N GLY A 158 -38.05 -14.15 34.45
CA GLY A 158 -37.60 -14.47 35.81
C GLY A 158 -36.11 -14.76 35.93
N VAL A 159 -35.26 -13.99 35.22
CA VAL A 159 -33.79 -14.12 35.34
C VAL A 159 -33.37 -13.83 36.79
N PRO A 160 -32.62 -14.73 37.46
CA PRO A 160 -32.19 -14.51 38.85
C PRO A 160 -31.34 -13.25 39.03
N ASN A 161 -31.41 -12.65 40.23
CA ASN A 161 -30.63 -11.45 40.56
C ASN A 161 -29.12 -11.68 40.41
N GLU A 162 -28.60 -12.82 40.86
CA GLU A 162 -27.18 -13.20 40.73
C GLU A 162 -26.71 -13.11 39.26
N VAL A 163 -27.52 -13.62 38.33
CA VAL A 163 -27.22 -13.62 36.89
C VAL A 163 -27.30 -12.20 36.33
N SER A 164 -28.28 -11.42 36.78
CA SER A 164 -28.44 -10.03 36.36
C SER A 164 -27.31 -9.12 36.86
N GLU A 165 -26.80 -9.36 38.07
CA GLU A 165 -25.63 -8.67 38.63
C GLU A 165 -24.36 -9.00 37.84
N LYS A 166 -24.12 -10.28 37.52
CA LYS A 166 -22.98 -10.68 36.69
C LYS A 166 -23.04 -10.15 35.26
N ALA A 167 -24.24 -10.07 34.68
CA ALA A 167 -24.42 -9.38 33.42
C ALA A 167 -24.09 -7.88 33.55
N ALA A 168 -24.53 -7.22 34.62
CA ALA A 168 -24.27 -5.80 34.87
C ALA A 168 -22.78 -5.49 35.02
N GLU A 169 -22.05 -6.29 35.80
CA GLU A 169 -20.59 -6.21 35.97
C GLU A 169 -19.88 -6.31 34.61
N TYR A 170 -20.19 -7.37 33.85
CA TYR A 170 -19.58 -7.59 32.54
C TYR A 170 -19.84 -6.43 31.56
N ILE A 171 -21.05 -5.89 31.58
CA ILE A 171 -21.46 -4.76 30.74
C ILE A 171 -20.76 -3.47 31.17
N ALA A 172 -20.60 -3.23 32.47
CA ALA A 172 -19.91 -2.06 32.99
C ALA A 172 -18.41 -2.08 32.62
N GLU A 173 -17.78 -3.26 32.64
CA GLU A 173 -16.37 -3.44 32.28
C GLU A 173 -16.12 -3.38 30.77
N ASN A 174 -17.03 -3.92 29.95
CA ASN A 174 -16.81 -4.09 28.50
C ASN A 174 -17.65 -3.14 27.62
N GLY A 175 -18.51 -2.32 28.22
CA GLY A 175 -19.27 -1.23 27.61
C GLY A 175 -20.52 -1.64 26.82
N LEU A 176 -21.71 -1.24 27.29
CA LEU A 176 -22.91 -1.06 26.44
C LEU A 176 -23.00 0.39 25.97
N SER A 177 -23.42 0.61 24.71
CA SER A 177 -23.99 1.90 24.33
C SER A 177 -25.39 1.95 24.92
N THR A 178 -25.55 2.72 25.99
CA THR A 178 -26.86 3.12 26.46
C THR A 178 -27.50 4.00 25.39
N SER A 179 -28.59 3.52 24.77
CA SER A 179 -29.48 4.42 24.04
C SER A 179 -30.16 5.31 25.07
N ARG A 180 -29.62 6.52 25.28
CA ARG A 180 -30.39 7.58 25.91
C ARG A 180 -31.52 7.94 24.96
N SER A 181 -32.75 7.63 25.37
CA SER A 181 -33.98 8.22 24.86
C SER A 181 -33.95 9.74 25.00
#